data_AF-F0UBS1-F1
#
_entry.id   AF-F0UBS1-F1
#
_cell.length_a   1.000
_cell.length_b   1.000
_cell.length_c   1.000
_cell.angle_alpha   90.00
_cell.angle_beta   90.00
_cell.angle_gamma   90.00
#
_symmetry.space_group_name_H-M   'P 1'
#
loop_
_entity.id
_entity.type
_entity.pdbx_description
1 polymer ?
#
loop_
_entity_poly.entity_id
_entity_poly.type
_entity_poly.pdbx_seq_one_letter_code
_entity_poly.pdbx_strand_id
1 'polypeptide(L)'
;MAVTTVERSFPVKEKEVFEPPSDVVVTPCDPLPRPYYIEGGLRRVAPYHYTYNTYCKERWRGRGLLDVFGTEFRDRPKEYYQKAVEDGAVCINGKAVSIDTKIQNGDVISHTLHRHEPPVTSQPIGIIHEDDDMIVIDKPAGVPVHPAGRYNYNSILEIMKAERGNGWVPYPCNRLDRLTSGVMFIGSTPRVLSKLAKSSARVLCAKNM
;
A
#
# COMPACT_ATOMS: atom_id res chain seq x y z
N MET A 1 50.15 -14.51 13.70
CA MET A 1 48.91 -13.71 13.87
C MET A 1 47.77 -14.69 14.07
N ALA A 2 47.39 -14.98 15.31
CA ALA A 2 46.33 -15.94 15.62
C ALA A 2 44.98 -15.21 15.68
N VAL A 3 43.98 -15.72 14.96
CA VAL A 3 42.61 -15.18 14.93
C VAL A 3 41.80 -15.92 15.99
N THR A 4 41.38 -15.22 17.03
CA THR A 4 40.48 -15.74 18.07
C THR A 4 39.03 -15.39 17.73
N THR A 5 38.17 -16.40 17.69
CA THR A 5 36.73 -16.27 17.45
C THR A 5 36.05 -15.82 18.75
N VAL A 6 35.36 -14.66 18.71
CA VAL A 6 34.60 -14.14 19.86
C VAL A 6 33.13 -14.50 19.69
N GLU A 7 32.59 -15.31 20.60
CA GLU A 7 31.16 -15.61 20.68
C GLU A 7 30.38 -14.32 20.99
N ARG A 8 29.41 -13.97 20.14
CA ARG A 8 28.51 -12.83 20.36
C ARG A 8 27.16 -13.35 20.81
N SER A 9 26.86 -13.22 22.09
CA SER A 9 25.50 -13.31 22.61
C SER A 9 24.71 -12.07 22.22
N PHE A 10 23.53 -12.25 21.64
CA PHE A 10 22.61 -11.16 21.34
C PHE A 10 21.80 -10.83 22.60
N PRO A 11 21.77 -9.58 23.08
CA PRO A 11 20.95 -9.23 24.22
C PRO A 11 19.47 -9.41 23.89
N VAL A 12 18.73 -10.06 24.79
CA VAL A 12 17.27 -10.16 24.72
C VAL A 12 16.71 -8.75 24.89
N LYS A 13 16.08 -8.22 23.83
CA LYS A 13 15.49 -6.87 23.83
C LYS A 13 14.33 -6.84 24.84
N GLU A 14 14.40 -5.94 25.83
CA GLU A 14 13.28 -5.67 26.73
C GLU A 14 12.06 -5.21 25.92
N LYS A 15 10.85 -5.60 26.36
CA LYS A 15 9.60 -5.20 25.71
C LYS A 15 9.52 -3.67 25.69
N GLU A 16 9.55 -3.09 24.50
CA GLU A 16 9.45 -1.65 24.31
C GLU A 16 8.15 -1.13 24.94
N VAL A 17 8.29 -0.15 25.83
CA VAL A 17 7.17 0.60 26.41
C VAL A 17 6.56 1.43 25.30
N PHE A 18 5.28 1.21 24.99
CA PHE A 18 4.60 1.94 23.94
C PHE A 18 4.25 3.35 24.43
N GLU A 19 5.03 4.33 23.98
CA GLU A 19 4.64 5.73 24.02
C GLU A 19 3.75 6.04 22.82
N PRO A 20 2.53 6.57 23.00
CA PRO A 20 1.72 6.99 21.88
C PRO A 20 2.41 8.18 21.17
N PRO A 21 2.46 8.19 19.83
CA PRO A 21 3.19 9.19 19.07
C PRO A 21 2.59 10.60 19.24
N SER A 22 3.43 11.63 19.24
CA SER A 22 3.04 13.05 19.26
C SER A 22 2.96 13.67 17.85
N ASP A 23 2.20 14.78 17.76
CA ASP A 23 1.61 15.40 16.56
C ASP A 23 2.49 15.50 15.30
N VAL A 24 2.22 14.65 14.30
CA VAL A 24 2.63 14.87 12.90
C VAL A 24 1.66 14.17 11.94
N VAL A 25 1.62 14.63 10.67
CA VAL A 25 1.06 13.90 9.51
C VAL A 25 1.51 12.45 9.57
N VAL A 26 0.60 11.57 10.01
CA VAL A 26 0.91 10.19 10.39
C VAL A 26 1.35 9.43 9.14
N THR A 27 2.63 9.08 9.03
CA THR A 27 3.07 8.09 8.03
C THR A 27 2.20 6.85 8.22
N PRO A 28 1.57 6.31 7.16
CA PRO A 28 0.76 5.09 7.31
C PRO A 28 1.60 4.04 8.04
N CYS A 29 1.10 3.52 9.16
CA CYS A 29 1.79 2.48 9.91
C CYS A 29 2.04 1.31 8.95
N ASP A 30 3.30 1.03 8.66
CA ASP A 30 3.71 0.01 7.70
C ASP A 30 4.54 -1.08 8.38
N PRO A 31 3.94 -1.89 9.26
CA PRO A 31 4.67 -2.85 10.07
C PRO A 31 5.29 -3.96 9.21
N LEU A 32 6.54 -4.30 9.55
CA LEU A 32 7.26 -5.47 9.03
C LEU A 32 7.45 -6.50 10.15
N PRO A 33 7.36 -7.81 9.85
CA PRO A 33 6.99 -8.41 8.57
C PRO A 33 5.52 -8.14 8.21
N ARG A 34 5.20 -8.16 6.90
CA ARG A 34 3.80 -8.05 6.44
C ARG A 34 2.99 -9.15 7.11
N PRO A 35 1.80 -8.87 7.65
CA PRO A 35 1.07 -9.83 8.49
C PRO A 35 0.28 -10.84 7.65
N TYR A 36 0.94 -11.54 6.72
CA TYR A 36 0.31 -12.55 5.88
C TYR A 36 0.10 -13.88 6.62
N TYR A 37 -1.01 -14.54 6.35
CA TYR A 37 -1.24 -15.93 6.72
C TYR A 37 -2.06 -16.63 5.62
N ILE A 38 -1.91 -17.95 5.51
CA ILE A 38 -2.64 -18.76 4.53
C ILE A 38 -3.71 -19.57 5.25
N GLU A 39 -4.94 -19.51 4.74
CA GLU A 39 -6.08 -20.25 5.29
C GLU A 39 -7.00 -20.67 4.14
N GLY A 40 -7.28 -21.97 4.01
CA GLY A 40 -8.19 -22.49 3.00
C GLY A 40 -7.78 -22.20 1.54
N GLY A 41 -6.47 -22.17 1.24
CA GLY A 41 -5.96 -21.83 -0.10
C GLY A 41 -6.05 -20.34 -0.46
N LEU A 42 -6.31 -19.49 0.52
CA LEU A 42 -6.33 -18.04 0.36
C LEU A 42 -5.23 -17.38 1.19
N ARG A 43 -4.58 -16.38 0.59
CA ARG A 43 -3.69 -15.46 1.28
C ARG A 43 -4.52 -14.36 1.94
N ARG A 44 -4.34 -14.23 3.24
CA ARG A 44 -5.00 -13.26 4.11
C ARG A 44 -3.97 -12.34 4.73
N VAL A 45 -4.47 -11.20 5.22
CA VAL A 45 -3.70 -10.15 5.89
C VAL A 45 -4.34 -9.93 7.25
N ALA A 46 -3.58 -9.98 8.33
CA ALA A 46 -4.13 -9.66 9.65
C ALA A 46 -4.58 -8.19 9.67
N PRO A 47 -5.72 -7.86 10.30
CA PRO A 47 -6.19 -6.49 10.37
C PRO A 47 -5.14 -5.54 10.96
N TYR A 48 -5.08 -4.32 10.42
CA TYR A 48 -4.07 -3.32 10.81
C TYR A 48 -4.65 -1.91 10.74
N HIS A 49 -4.03 -0.98 11.45
CA HIS A 49 -4.35 0.45 11.34
C HIS A 49 -3.60 1.06 10.17
N TYR A 50 -4.30 1.84 9.36
CA TYR A 50 -3.73 2.54 8.22
C TYR A 50 -4.22 3.98 8.19
N THR A 51 -3.32 4.90 7.91
CA THR A 51 -3.65 6.33 7.81
C THR A 51 -3.55 6.80 6.38
N TYR A 52 -4.66 7.27 5.82
CA TYR A 52 -4.66 7.99 4.56
C TYR A 52 -4.31 9.45 4.81
N ASN A 53 -3.37 9.99 4.03
CA ASN A 53 -3.06 11.42 4.03
C ASN A 53 -3.40 12.02 2.67
N THR A 54 -4.00 13.19 2.67
CA THR A 54 -4.25 13.94 1.45
C THR A 54 -4.14 15.44 1.70
N TYR A 55 -3.51 16.15 0.77
CA TYR A 55 -3.52 17.61 0.78
C TYR A 55 -4.88 18.13 0.37
N CYS A 56 -5.25 19.27 0.93
CA CYS A 56 -6.41 20.05 0.52
C CYS A 56 -6.35 20.31 -0.99
N LYS A 57 -7.42 19.92 -1.69
CA LYS A 57 -7.62 20.22 -3.11
C LYS A 57 -8.34 21.55 -3.25
N GLU A 58 -8.12 22.23 -4.37
CA GLU A 58 -8.75 23.52 -4.63
C GLU A 58 -10.27 23.52 -4.44
N ARG A 59 -10.95 22.50 -4.95
CA ARG A 59 -12.41 22.32 -4.82
C ARG A 59 -12.91 22.02 -3.39
N TRP A 60 -12.01 21.84 -2.41
CA TRP A 60 -12.34 21.60 -1.00
C TRP A 60 -12.20 22.85 -0.14
N ARG A 61 -11.50 23.88 -0.64
CA ARG A 61 -11.21 25.11 0.11
C ARG A 61 -12.52 25.77 0.54
N GLY A 62 -12.63 26.10 1.83
CA GLY A 62 -13.79 26.74 2.43
C GLY A 62 -15.01 25.83 2.63
N ARG A 63 -14.97 24.57 2.16
CA ARG A 63 -16.02 23.57 2.41
C ARG A 63 -15.84 22.95 3.79
N GLY A 64 -16.96 22.51 4.37
CA GLY A 64 -16.96 21.78 5.63
C GLY A 64 -16.32 20.40 5.46
N LEU A 65 -15.55 19.97 6.46
CA LEU A 65 -14.84 18.70 6.46
C LEU A 65 -15.77 17.52 6.17
N LEU A 66 -16.88 17.43 6.90
CA LEU A 66 -17.84 16.33 6.77
C LEU A 66 -18.56 16.30 5.41
N ASP A 67 -18.78 17.47 4.80
CA ASP A 67 -19.33 17.58 3.44
C ASP A 67 -18.34 17.06 2.38
N VAL A 68 -17.06 17.40 2.52
CA VAL A 68 -16.01 16.86 1.65
C VAL A 68 -15.91 15.35 1.81
N PHE A 69 -15.94 14.82 3.04
CA PHE A 69 -15.96 13.38 3.28
C PHE A 69 -17.17 12.68 2.62
N GLY A 70 -18.38 13.23 2.78
CA GLY A 70 -19.59 12.63 2.20
C GLY A 70 -19.65 12.68 0.66
N THR A 71 -18.99 13.64 0.02
CA THR A 71 -19.04 13.82 -1.43
C THR A 71 -17.88 13.16 -2.18
N GLU A 72 -16.66 13.22 -1.61
CA GLU A 72 -15.44 12.75 -2.26
C GLU A 72 -15.07 11.32 -1.87
N PHE A 73 -15.37 10.91 -0.63
CA PHE A 73 -14.98 9.63 -0.05
C PHE A 73 -16.21 8.76 0.20
N ARG A 74 -16.79 8.25 -0.89
CA ARG A 74 -18.08 7.51 -0.87
C ARG A 74 -17.96 6.03 -0.47
N ASP A 75 -16.88 5.65 0.20
CA ASP A 75 -16.67 4.26 0.65
C ASP A 75 -17.47 3.93 1.93
N ARG A 76 -17.79 4.95 2.74
CA ARG A 76 -18.53 4.80 4.00
C ARG A 76 -19.63 5.85 4.13
N PRO A 77 -20.69 5.58 4.93
CA PRO A 77 -21.76 6.54 5.15
C PRO A 77 -21.26 7.77 5.94
N LYS A 78 -21.99 8.88 5.87
CA LYS A 78 -21.56 10.17 6.46
C LYS A 78 -21.42 10.08 7.99
N GLU A 79 -22.28 9.28 8.62
CA GLU A 79 -22.32 9.03 10.06
C GLU A 79 -21.02 8.37 10.56
N TYR A 80 -20.41 7.51 9.73
CA TYR A 80 -19.10 6.94 10.04
C TYR A 80 -18.03 8.03 10.12
N TYR A 81 -18.01 8.96 9.17
CA TYR A 81 -17.01 10.03 9.14
C TYR A 81 -17.22 11.05 10.25
N GLN A 82 -18.48 11.32 10.62
CA GLN A 82 -18.79 12.14 11.77
C GLN A 82 -18.17 11.55 13.03
N LYS A 83 -18.44 10.27 13.30
CA LYS A 83 -17.84 9.56 14.43
C LYS A 83 -16.31 9.53 14.36
N ALA A 84 -15.74 9.33 13.18
CA ALA A 84 -14.29 9.32 13.01
C ALA A 84 -13.63 10.67 13.34
N VAL A 85 -14.31 11.80 13.07
CA VAL A 85 -13.84 13.13 13.49
C VAL A 85 -13.96 13.28 15.00
N GLU A 86 -15.09 12.89 15.59
CA GLU A 86 -15.34 12.94 17.04
C GLU A 86 -14.35 12.08 17.84
N ASP A 87 -14.01 10.89 17.34
CA ASP A 87 -13.05 9.96 17.92
C ASP A 87 -11.58 10.39 17.70
N GLY A 88 -11.33 11.49 16.97
CA GLY A 88 -9.97 11.97 16.63
C GLY A 88 -9.24 11.11 15.61
N ALA A 89 -9.93 10.21 14.91
CA ALA A 89 -9.37 9.39 13.84
C ALA A 89 -9.18 10.17 12.53
N VAL A 90 -9.87 11.31 12.38
CA VAL A 90 -9.63 12.29 11.32
C VAL A 90 -8.98 13.53 11.91
N CYS A 91 -7.83 13.91 11.37
CA CYS A 91 -7.09 15.10 11.81
C CYS A 91 -6.78 16.02 10.63
N ILE A 92 -6.55 17.30 10.94
CA ILE A 92 -5.99 18.27 10.00
C ILE A 92 -4.65 18.76 10.55
N ASN A 93 -3.60 18.66 9.75
CA ASN A 93 -2.23 19.02 10.12
C ASN A 93 -1.78 18.33 11.43
N GLY A 94 -2.20 17.06 11.61
CA GLY A 94 -1.90 16.26 12.80
C GLY A 94 -2.78 16.51 14.03
N LYS A 95 -3.70 17.49 13.99
CA LYS A 95 -4.53 17.86 15.13
C LYS A 95 -5.98 17.39 14.94
N ALA A 96 -6.59 16.89 16.02
CA ALA A 96 -8.02 16.61 16.05
C ALA A 96 -8.82 17.90 15.80
N VAL A 97 -9.93 17.79 15.09
CA VAL A 97 -10.76 18.93 14.66
C VAL A 97 -12.23 18.68 14.94
N SER A 98 -13.04 19.74 14.88
CA SER A 98 -14.49 19.64 15.00
C SER A 98 -15.13 19.26 13.67
N ILE A 99 -16.34 18.70 13.72
CA ILE A 99 -17.16 18.35 12.56
C ILE A 99 -17.47 19.56 11.65
N ASP A 100 -17.53 20.76 12.24
CA ASP A 100 -17.84 22.03 11.55
C ASP A 100 -16.61 22.70 10.95
N THR A 101 -15.41 22.12 11.11
CA THR A 101 -14.17 22.70 10.62
C THR A 101 -14.21 22.81 9.09
N LYS A 102 -13.84 23.99 8.57
CA LYS A 102 -13.71 24.27 7.14
C LYS A 102 -12.27 24.05 6.70
N ILE A 103 -12.10 23.31 5.61
CA ILE A 103 -10.78 22.98 5.05
C ILE A 103 -10.16 24.22 4.41
N GLN A 104 -8.88 24.49 4.72
CA GLN A 104 -8.11 25.61 4.21
C GLN A 104 -7.07 25.16 3.19
N ASN A 105 -6.57 26.10 2.39
CA ASN A 105 -5.49 25.82 1.46
C ASN A 105 -4.21 25.43 2.22
N GLY A 106 -3.54 24.38 1.77
CA GLY A 106 -2.32 23.86 2.40
C GLY A 106 -2.57 22.84 3.52
N ASP A 107 -3.82 22.64 3.95
CA ASP A 107 -4.14 21.64 4.97
C ASP A 107 -3.79 20.22 4.51
N VAL A 108 -3.26 19.42 5.44
CA VAL A 108 -3.10 17.98 5.29
C VAL A 108 -4.17 17.28 6.11
N ILE A 109 -5.08 16.61 5.43
CA ILE A 109 -6.14 15.83 6.06
C ILE A 109 -5.61 14.41 6.23
N SER A 110 -5.63 13.89 7.45
CA SER A 110 -5.33 12.49 7.76
C SER A 110 -6.58 11.76 8.23
N HIS A 111 -6.73 10.50 7.83
CA HIS A 111 -7.82 9.63 8.28
C HIS A 111 -7.24 8.24 8.59
N THR A 112 -7.19 7.91 9.87
CA THR A 112 -6.74 6.62 10.39
C THR A 112 -7.92 5.68 10.54
N LEU A 113 -7.83 4.48 9.99
CA LEU A 113 -8.87 3.46 10.15
C LEU A 113 -8.26 2.07 10.32
N HIS A 114 -9.07 1.19 10.91
CA HIS A 114 -8.77 -0.23 10.99
C HIS A 114 -9.18 -0.93 9.68
N ARG A 115 -8.19 -1.46 8.95
CA ARG A 115 -8.36 -2.08 7.63
C ARG A 115 -8.49 -3.59 7.73
N HIS A 116 -9.41 -4.10 6.90
CA HIS A 116 -9.63 -5.53 6.67
C HIS A 116 -9.55 -5.76 5.17
N GLU A 117 -8.46 -6.36 4.71
CA GLU A 117 -8.29 -6.63 3.28
C GLU A 117 -9.06 -7.91 2.89
N PRO A 118 -9.76 -7.91 1.74
CA PRO A 118 -10.33 -9.13 1.22
C PRO A 118 -9.22 -10.17 0.95
N PRO A 119 -9.48 -11.46 1.19
CA PRO A 119 -8.54 -12.51 0.83
C PRO A 119 -8.28 -12.55 -0.67
N VAL A 120 -7.09 -12.97 -1.06
CA VAL A 120 -6.71 -13.26 -2.45
C VAL A 120 -6.23 -14.70 -2.57
N THR A 121 -6.08 -15.21 -3.79
CA THR A 121 -5.53 -16.56 -4.00
C THR A 121 -4.15 -16.70 -3.36
N SER A 122 -3.87 -17.86 -2.76
CA SER A 122 -2.53 -18.21 -2.25
C SER A 122 -1.64 -18.87 -3.32
N GLN A 123 -2.09 -18.90 -4.58
CA GLN A 123 -1.26 -19.41 -5.68
C GLN A 123 0.07 -18.64 -5.73
N PRO A 124 1.21 -19.35 -5.87
CA PRO A 124 2.51 -18.70 -6.03
C PRO A 124 2.50 -17.77 -7.25
N ILE A 125 3.23 -16.65 -7.14
CA ILE A 125 3.50 -15.81 -8.29
C ILE A 125 4.62 -16.50 -9.09
N GLY A 126 4.26 -17.09 -10.23
CA GLY A 126 5.23 -17.81 -11.05
C GLY A 126 6.27 -16.86 -11.64
N ILE A 127 7.55 -17.22 -11.58
CA ILE A 127 8.61 -16.50 -12.28
C ILE A 127 8.87 -17.23 -13.59
N ILE A 128 8.58 -16.58 -14.71
CA ILE A 128 8.83 -17.12 -16.06
C ILE A 128 10.29 -16.84 -16.45
N HIS A 129 10.79 -15.66 -16.11
CA HIS A 129 12.16 -15.23 -16.43
C HIS A 129 12.62 -14.18 -15.41
N GLU A 130 13.91 -14.19 -15.09
CA GLU A 130 14.54 -13.21 -14.21
C GLU A 130 15.99 -12.98 -14.65
N ASP A 131 16.34 -11.72 -14.83
CA ASP A 131 17.71 -11.26 -15.11
C ASP A 131 18.00 -9.94 -14.36
N ASP A 132 19.17 -9.35 -14.61
CA ASP A 132 19.60 -8.11 -13.94
C ASP A 132 18.68 -6.91 -14.23
N ASP A 133 18.03 -6.88 -15.39
CA ASP A 133 17.20 -5.78 -15.84
C ASP A 133 15.73 -5.94 -15.44
N MET A 134 15.19 -7.17 -15.47
CA MET A 134 13.76 -7.41 -15.30
C MET A 134 13.36 -8.81 -14.80
N ILE A 135 12.14 -8.88 -14.30
CA ILE A 135 11.44 -10.09 -13.92
C ILE A 135 10.16 -10.21 -14.75
N VAL A 136 9.94 -11.37 -15.36
CA VAL A 136 8.72 -11.76 -16.02
C VAL A 136 7.98 -12.72 -15.11
N ILE A 137 6.74 -12.39 -14.75
CA ILE A 137 5.91 -13.20 -13.88
C ILE A 137 4.70 -13.75 -14.63
N ASP A 138 4.24 -14.93 -14.22
CA ASP A 138 2.88 -15.40 -14.46
C ASP A 138 1.99 -14.95 -13.29
N LYS A 139 1.22 -13.89 -13.52
CA LYS A 139 0.36 -13.30 -12.51
C LYS A 139 -0.88 -14.18 -12.33
N PRO A 140 -1.19 -14.66 -11.12
CA PRO A 140 -2.43 -15.38 -10.87
C PRO A 140 -3.66 -14.45 -10.96
N ALA A 141 -4.80 -15.01 -11.37
CA ALA A 141 -6.08 -14.30 -11.33
C ALA A 141 -6.53 -14.10 -9.87
N GLY A 142 -7.26 -13.02 -9.61
CA GLY A 142 -7.79 -12.68 -8.28
C GLY A 142 -6.90 -11.76 -7.44
N VAL A 143 -5.65 -11.49 -7.84
CA VAL A 143 -4.72 -10.58 -7.15
C VAL A 143 -4.58 -9.26 -7.93
N PRO A 144 -4.78 -8.08 -7.31
CA PRO A 144 -4.50 -6.80 -7.96
C PRO A 144 -2.99 -6.58 -8.11
N VAL A 145 -2.58 -5.85 -9.16
CA VAL A 145 -1.16 -5.56 -9.38
C VAL A 145 -0.63 -4.62 -8.31
N HIS A 146 -1.26 -3.46 -8.15
CA HIS A 146 -0.85 -2.40 -7.22
C HIS A 146 -1.72 -2.38 -5.95
N PRO A 147 -1.19 -1.83 -4.84
CA PRO A 147 -2.02 -1.33 -3.74
C PRO A 147 -3.09 -0.38 -4.27
N ALA A 148 -4.35 -0.78 -4.16
CA ALA A 148 -5.48 -0.02 -4.66
C ALA A 148 -6.77 -0.36 -3.90
N GLY A 149 -7.52 0.68 -3.53
CA GLY A 149 -8.80 0.54 -2.83
C GLY A 149 -8.67 -0.31 -1.57
N ARG A 150 -9.44 -1.42 -1.52
CA ARG A 150 -9.47 -2.34 -0.38
C ARG A 150 -8.24 -3.23 -0.25
N TYR A 151 -7.38 -3.30 -1.26
CA TYR A 151 -6.17 -4.10 -1.28
C TYR A 151 -4.95 -3.19 -1.12
N ASN A 152 -4.10 -3.48 -0.15
CA ASN A 152 -2.83 -2.80 0.04
C ASN A 152 -1.72 -3.85 0.04
N TYR A 153 -1.66 -4.68 1.09
CA TYR A 153 -0.72 -5.79 1.18
C TYR A 153 -1.10 -6.94 0.24
N ASN A 154 -2.39 -7.21 0.03
CA ASN A 154 -2.83 -8.21 -0.95
C ASN A 154 -2.76 -7.68 -2.39
N SER A 155 -1.56 -7.28 -2.83
CA SER A 155 -1.22 -6.90 -4.20
C SER A 155 0.08 -7.57 -4.65
N ILE A 156 0.24 -7.80 -5.97
CA ILE A 156 1.42 -8.47 -6.52
C ILE A 156 2.71 -7.79 -6.05
N LEU A 157 2.74 -6.45 -6.07
CA LEU A 157 3.94 -5.71 -5.67
C LEU A 157 4.26 -5.92 -4.19
N GLU A 158 3.29 -5.82 -3.29
CA GLU A 158 3.52 -5.92 -1.84
C GLU A 158 3.79 -7.35 -1.39
N ILE A 159 3.20 -8.34 -2.08
CA ILE A 159 3.53 -9.75 -1.90
C ILE A 159 4.99 -10.00 -2.27
N MET A 160 5.40 -9.62 -3.49
CA MET A 160 6.77 -9.88 -3.94
C MET A 160 7.80 -9.08 -3.14
N LYS A 161 7.49 -7.86 -2.72
CA LYS A 161 8.32 -7.08 -1.78
C LYS A 161 8.53 -7.80 -0.45
N ALA A 162 7.48 -8.42 0.08
CA ALA A 162 7.61 -9.18 1.32
C ALA A 162 8.46 -10.44 1.15
N GLU A 163 8.34 -11.12 0.00
CA GLU A 163 9.10 -12.32 -0.33
C GLU A 163 10.59 -12.02 -0.63
N ARG A 164 10.90 -10.86 -1.23
CA ARG A 164 12.25 -10.47 -1.68
C ARG A 164 12.98 -9.52 -0.74
N GLY A 165 12.27 -8.91 0.21
CA GLY A 165 12.82 -7.97 1.17
C GLY A 165 12.55 -6.50 0.81
N ASN A 166 12.55 -5.65 1.85
CA ASN A 166 12.05 -4.28 1.77
C ASN A 166 12.88 -3.32 0.89
N GLY A 167 14.13 -3.68 0.59
CA GLY A 167 14.97 -2.92 -0.33
C GLY A 167 14.64 -3.16 -1.81
N TRP A 168 13.83 -4.18 -2.12
CA TRP A 168 13.43 -4.48 -3.48
C TRP A 168 12.28 -3.57 -3.91
N VAL A 169 12.51 -2.76 -4.95
CA VAL A 169 11.52 -1.82 -5.47
C VAL A 169 11.06 -2.31 -6.84
N PRO A 170 9.85 -2.87 -6.96
CA PRO A 170 9.33 -3.31 -8.25
C PRO A 170 8.85 -2.15 -9.11
N TYR A 171 9.18 -2.20 -10.40
CA TYR A 171 8.68 -1.26 -11.40
C TYR A 171 7.81 -1.98 -12.45
N PRO A 172 6.50 -2.17 -12.21
CA PRO A 172 5.63 -2.85 -13.15
C PRO A 172 5.50 -2.09 -14.48
N CYS A 173 5.75 -2.79 -15.59
CA CYS A 173 5.82 -2.20 -16.93
C CYS A 173 4.50 -2.29 -17.69
N ASN A 174 3.63 -3.21 -17.31
CA ASN A 174 2.27 -3.34 -17.78
C ASN A 174 1.32 -3.59 -16.60
N ARG A 175 0.01 -3.36 -16.81
CA ARG A 175 -1.04 -3.67 -15.83
C ARG A 175 -1.95 -4.77 -16.37
N LEU A 176 -2.28 -5.72 -15.51
CA LEU A 176 -3.37 -6.67 -15.69
C LEU A 176 -4.43 -6.38 -14.64
N ASP A 177 -5.71 -6.49 -15.01
CA ASP A 177 -6.79 -6.32 -14.05
C ASP A 177 -6.78 -7.43 -13.00
N ARG A 178 -7.45 -7.19 -11.88
CA ARG A 178 -7.46 -8.11 -10.73
C ARG A 178 -7.86 -9.54 -11.13
N LEU A 179 -8.89 -9.68 -11.96
CA LEU A 179 -9.43 -10.98 -12.38
C LEU A 179 -8.70 -11.58 -13.59
N THR A 180 -7.72 -10.88 -14.15
CA THR A 180 -6.96 -11.33 -15.31
C THR A 180 -5.68 -12.03 -14.85
N SER A 181 -5.44 -13.25 -15.33
CA SER A 181 -4.16 -13.95 -15.19
C SER A 181 -3.27 -13.71 -16.41
N GLY A 182 -1.97 -13.98 -16.25
CA GLY A 182 -1.03 -14.06 -17.36
C GLY A 182 0.23 -13.22 -17.18
N VAL A 183 0.93 -13.00 -18.29
CA VAL A 183 2.30 -12.46 -18.29
C VAL A 183 2.33 -10.99 -17.88
N MET A 184 3.13 -10.69 -16.86
CA MET A 184 3.42 -9.33 -16.41
C MET A 184 4.93 -9.11 -16.30
N PHE A 185 5.37 -7.91 -16.63
CA PHE A 185 6.77 -7.50 -16.63
C PHE A 185 7.03 -6.53 -15.48
N ILE A 186 8.08 -6.77 -14.70
CA ILE A 186 8.54 -5.91 -13.61
C ILE A 186 10.00 -5.56 -13.87
N GLY A 187 10.29 -4.28 -14.10
CA GLY A 187 11.67 -3.82 -14.24
C GLY A 187 12.38 -3.68 -12.89
N SER A 188 13.70 -3.83 -12.90
CA SER A 188 14.57 -3.62 -11.74
C SER A 188 14.89 -2.14 -11.50
N THR A 189 14.75 -1.29 -12.54
CA THR A 189 15.03 0.16 -12.47
C THR A 189 13.98 1.00 -13.20
N PRO A 190 13.84 2.30 -12.86
CA PRO A 190 12.96 3.22 -13.60
C PRO A 190 13.31 3.36 -15.09
N ARG A 191 14.60 3.20 -15.43
CA ARG A 191 15.10 3.23 -16.81
C ARG A 191 14.56 2.04 -17.61
N VAL A 192 14.64 0.83 -17.03
CA VAL A 192 14.11 -0.39 -17.67
C VAL A 192 12.60 -0.30 -17.82
N LEU A 193 11.88 0.17 -16.79
CA LEU A 193 10.44 0.45 -16.86
C LEU A 193 10.09 1.31 -18.07
N SER A 194 10.78 2.45 -18.23
CA SER A 194 10.52 3.40 -19.32
C SER A 194 10.77 2.79 -20.71
N LYS A 195 11.75 1.88 -20.83
CA LYS A 195 12.06 1.17 -22.08
C LYS A 195 11.01 0.10 -22.40
N LEU A 196 10.63 -0.68 -21.40
CA LEU A 196 9.66 -1.78 -21.55
C LEU A 196 8.24 -1.27 -21.77
N ALA A 197 7.79 -0.26 -21.01
CA ALA A 197 6.46 0.33 -21.15
C ALA A 197 6.21 0.89 -22.57
N LYS A 198 7.23 1.51 -23.18
CA LYS A 198 7.18 1.96 -24.58
C LYS A 198 7.08 0.81 -25.58
N SER A 199 7.72 -0.32 -25.27
CA SER A 199 7.76 -1.49 -26.14
C SER A 199 6.47 -2.30 -26.05
N SER A 200 5.88 -2.45 -24.85
CA SER A 200 4.58 -3.11 -24.66
C SER A 200 3.43 -2.36 -25.34
N ALA A 201 3.50 -1.02 -25.41
CA ALA A 201 2.53 -0.23 -26.17
C ALA A 201 2.58 -0.53 -27.68
N ARG A 202 3.76 -0.86 -28.22
CA ARG A 202 3.92 -1.24 -29.64
C ARG A 202 3.40 -2.66 -29.93
N VAL A 203 3.58 -3.60 -29.00
CA VAL A 203 3.17 -5.01 -29.20
C VAL A 203 1.65 -5.17 -29.13
N LEU A 204 0.94 -4.35 -28.34
CA LEU A 204 -0.52 -4.37 -28.27
C LEU A 204 -1.21 -3.76 -29.51
N CYS A 205 -0.58 -2.81 -30.20
CA CYS A 205 -1.13 -2.25 -31.45
C CYS A 205 -0.84 -3.11 -32.70
N ALA A 206 0.10 -4.06 -32.63
CA ALA A 206 0.49 -4.88 -33.79
C ALA A 206 -0.33 -6.17 -33.97
N LYS A 207 -1.41 -6.37 -33.19
CA LYS A 207 -2.29 -7.56 -33.31
C LYS A 207 -3.65 -7.30 -33.98
N ASN A 208 -3.84 -6.13 -34.61
CA ASN A 208 -5.01 -5.83 -35.45
C ASN A 208 -4.58 -5.23 -36.80
N MET A 209 -3.75 -5.94 -37.57
CA MET A 209 -3.64 -5.81 -39.03
C MET A 209 -3.43 -7.18 -39.64
#